data_AF-A0A7J5USB8-F1
#
_entry.id   AF-A0A7J5USB8-F1
#
_cell.length_a   1.000
_cell.length_b   1.000
_cell.length_c   1.000
_cell.angle_alpha   90.00
_cell.angle_beta   90.00
_cell.angle_gamma   90.00
#
_symmetry.space_group_name_H-M   'P 1'
#
loop_
_entity.id
_entity.type
_entity.pdbx_description
1 polymer ?
#
loop_
_entity_poly.entity_id
_entity_poly.type
_entity_poly.pdbx_seq_one_letter_code
_entity_poly.pdbx_strand_id
1 'polypeptide(L)'
;MNPKQLPLLTTARQCLARLCAGRDAPAPALALYESALIKLAAVHQPSGEAFVAGVDLPVNAGRGTLYATAYQGIGALIGFGVPWDNLYPMLADLSEAWGIEQVSSCPECRAEYERVAAEDGGTLPSGHYLLYRVARTNLHALAARVPATSLVDYWLVLEILDSLYDPADRVAAESPIIGSKRLLYATARAALEELAAFGLDERLLEIRDVLDSSWRQDPDHSGILMDGQA
;
A
#
# COMPACT_ATOMS: atom_id res chain seq x y z
N MET A 1 -4.27 12.75 15.91
CA MET A 1 -3.65 11.69 15.07
C MET A 1 -2.83 10.80 16.00
N ASN A 2 -2.76 9.48 15.77
CA ASN A 2 -1.94 8.59 16.60
C ASN A 2 -0.45 8.90 16.33
N PRO A 3 0.41 9.06 17.36
CA PRO A 3 1.85 9.30 17.16
C PRO A 3 2.53 8.28 16.24
N LYS A 4 1.99 7.05 16.17
CA LYS A 4 2.49 5.96 15.31
C LYS A 4 2.14 6.15 13.81
N GLN A 5 1.16 7.01 13.48
CA GLN A 5 0.80 7.36 12.08
C GLN A 5 1.74 8.42 11.49
N LEU A 6 2.25 9.33 12.33
CA LEU A 6 3.03 10.49 11.88
C LEU A 6 4.29 10.13 11.08
N PRO A 7 5.10 9.10 11.45
CA PRO A 7 6.24 8.69 10.65
C PRO A 7 5.86 8.25 9.23
N LEU A 8 4.77 7.50 9.06
CA LEU A 8 4.31 7.03 7.75
C LEU A 8 3.85 8.19 6.87
N LEU A 9 3.08 9.11 7.44
CA LEU A 9 2.61 10.31 6.76
C LEU A 9 3.80 11.19 6.32
N THR A 10 4.77 11.40 7.21
CA THR A 10 6.00 12.15 6.91
C THR A 10 6.80 11.48 5.80
N THR A 11 7.02 10.17 5.87
CA THR A 11 7.73 9.42 4.83
C THR A 11 7.03 9.51 3.48
N ALA A 12 5.71 9.32 3.44
CA ALA A 12 4.96 9.42 2.20
C ALA A 12 5.02 10.83 1.59
N ARG A 13 4.90 11.88 2.42
CA ARG A 13 5.07 13.28 1.98
C ARG A 13 6.47 13.56 1.43
N GLN A 14 7.52 13.09 2.11
CA GLN A 14 8.89 13.26 1.65
C GLN A 14 9.14 12.56 0.31
N CYS A 15 8.61 11.34 0.15
CA CYS A 15 8.69 10.62 -1.13
C CYS A 15 8.00 11.38 -2.25
N LEU A 16 6.74 11.79 -2.04
CA LEU A 16 5.97 12.56 -3.01
C LEU A 16 6.65 13.88 -3.37
N ALA A 17 7.14 14.62 -2.38
CA ALA A 17 7.87 15.87 -2.63
C ALA A 17 9.12 15.64 -3.49
N ARG A 18 9.85 14.55 -3.27
CA ARG A 18 11.00 14.16 -4.11
C ARG A 18 10.59 13.72 -5.52
N LEU A 19 9.46 13.03 -5.65
CA LEU A 19 8.90 12.67 -6.96
C LEU A 19 8.51 13.91 -7.78
N CYS A 20 7.92 14.92 -7.12
CA CYS A 20 7.57 16.21 -7.73
C CYS A 20 8.82 17.04 -8.11
N ALA A 21 9.87 17.01 -7.29
CA ALA A 21 11.09 17.77 -7.55
C ALA A 21 11.95 17.22 -8.71
N GLY A 22 11.76 15.95 -9.08
CA GLY A 22 12.49 15.32 -10.18
C GLY A 22 11.97 15.79 -11.54
N ARG A 23 12.84 16.43 -12.33
CA ARG A 23 12.48 16.99 -13.66
C ARG A 23 12.35 15.95 -14.78
N ASP A 24 12.63 14.69 -14.48
CA ASP A 24 12.68 13.61 -15.48
C ASP A 24 11.32 12.97 -15.75
N ALA A 25 10.27 13.35 -14.99
CA ALA A 25 8.91 12.84 -15.19
C ALA A 25 8.10 13.70 -16.17
N PRO A 26 7.18 13.09 -16.94
CA PRO A 26 6.24 13.83 -17.79
C PRO A 26 5.39 14.81 -16.97
N ALA A 27 5.07 15.98 -17.54
CA ALA A 27 4.26 17.00 -16.88
C ALA A 27 2.89 16.48 -16.36
N PRO A 28 2.15 15.60 -17.08
CA PRO A 28 0.92 15.01 -16.55
C PRO A 28 1.13 14.17 -15.28
N ALA A 29 2.23 13.39 -15.23
CA ALA A 29 2.57 12.61 -14.03
C ALA A 29 2.94 13.52 -12.85
N LEU A 30 3.70 14.60 -13.10
CA LEU A 30 4.05 15.58 -12.07
C LEU A 30 2.82 16.23 -11.45
N ALA A 31 1.84 16.63 -12.26
CA ALA A 31 0.59 17.22 -11.76
C ALA A 31 -0.18 16.25 -10.83
N LEU A 32 -0.18 14.95 -11.14
CA LEU A 32 -0.82 13.93 -10.31
C LEU A 32 -0.04 13.68 -9.01
N TYR A 33 1.31 13.64 -9.02
CA TYR A 33 2.07 13.57 -7.77
C TYR A 33 1.83 14.79 -6.87
N GLU A 34 1.76 15.99 -7.45
CA GLU A 34 1.47 17.22 -6.73
C GLU A 34 0.06 17.18 -6.12
N SER A 35 -0.93 16.73 -6.90
CA SER A 35 -2.29 16.51 -6.44
C SER A 35 -2.35 15.52 -5.27
N ALA A 36 -1.67 14.36 -5.38
CA ALA A 36 -1.55 13.38 -4.30
C ALA A 36 -0.90 13.98 -3.05
N LEU A 37 0.16 14.79 -3.20
CA LEU A 37 0.84 15.46 -2.11
C LEU A 37 -0.07 16.47 -1.38
N ILE A 38 -0.84 17.25 -2.14
CA ILE A 38 -1.81 18.23 -1.59
C ILE A 38 -2.92 17.49 -0.82
N LYS A 39 -3.49 16.44 -1.40
CA LYS A 39 -4.50 15.60 -0.72
C LYS A 39 -3.93 14.96 0.55
N LEU A 40 -2.68 14.50 0.52
CA LEU A 40 -1.99 13.95 1.69
C LEU A 40 -1.69 15.02 2.75
N ALA A 41 -1.50 16.28 2.35
CA ALA A 41 -1.39 17.40 3.28
C ALA A 41 -2.69 17.60 4.10
N ALA A 42 -3.85 17.34 3.47
CA ALA A 42 -5.16 17.47 4.09
C ALA A 42 -5.50 16.32 5.06
N VAL A 43 -4.83 15.17 4.96
CA VAL A 43 -4.90 14.10 5.96
C VAL A 43 -4.23 14.58 7.25
N HIS A 44 -5.04 15.20 8.12
CA HIS A 44 -4.81 15.62 9.51
C HIS A 44 -3.36 15.93 9.92
N GLN A 45 -3.03 17.23 10.06
CA GLN A 45 -1.93 17.67 10.94
C GLN A 45 -2.51 17.99 12.33
N PRO A 46 -2.01 17.40 13.44
CA PRO A 46 -2.20 18.02 14.74
C PRO A 46 -1.42 19.34 14.74
N SER A 47 -2.11 20.43 15.03
CA SER A 47 -1.51 21.73 15.27
C SER A 47 -0.46 21.63 16.38
N GLY A 48 0.82 21.79 16.05
CA GLY A 48 1.88 22.04 17.03
C GLY A 48 2.81 20.88 17.40
N GLU A 49 2.72 19.72 16.77
CA GLU A 49 3.68 18.63 17.02
C GLU A 49 4.95 18.79 16.16
N ALA A 50 6.11 18.62 16.81
CA ALA A 50 7.43 18.71 16.20
C ALA A 50 7.59 17.69 15.06
N PHE A 51 8.40 18.04 14.06
CA PHE A 51 8.77 17.17 12.93
C PHE A 51 9.29 15.82 13.46
N VAL A 52 8.49 14.76 13.36
CA VAL A 52 8.94 13.41 13.71
C VAL A 52 9.71 12.83 12.53
N ALA A 53 10.86 12.21 12.82
CA ALA A 53 11.68 11.55 11.81
C ALA A 53 10.88 10.43 11.11
N GLY A 54 10.77 10.51 9.79
CA GLY A 54 10.25 9.42 8.96
C GLY A 54 11.29 8.32 8.78
N VAL A 55 10.96 7.32 7.97
CA VAL A 55 11.94 6.38 7.41
C VAL A 55 13.05 7.15 6.67
N ASP A 56 14.30 6.92 7.05
CA ASP A 56 15.48 7.48 6.37
C ASP A 56 15.58 6.89 4.96
N LEU A 57 15.29 7.73 3.96
CA LEU A 57 15.46 7.37 2.56
C LEU A 57 16.84 7.79 2.07
N PRO A 58 17.55 6.93 1.32
CA PRO A 58 18.81 7.32 0.68
C PRO A 58 18.63 8.61 -0.14
N VAL A 59 19.62 9.51 -0.07
CA VAL A 59 19.62 10.77 -0.84
C VAL A 59 19.45 10.50 -2.35
N ASN A 60 19.95 9.36 -2.84
CA ASN A 60 19.86 8.94 -4.23
C ASN A 60 18.84 7.82 -4.49
N ALA A 61 17.82 7.67 -3.64
CA ALA A 61 16.73 6.72 -3.89
C ALA A 61 16.09 6.99 -5.27
N GLY A 62 16.01 5.94 -6.09
CA GLY A 62 15.41 6.01 -7.42
C GLY A 62 13.90 6.28 -7.36
N ARG A 63 13.33 6.78 -8.45
CA ARG A 63 11.90 7.15 -8.53
C ARG A 63 10.97 5.98 -8.19
N GLY A 64 11.27 4.77 -8.66
CA GLY A 64 10.47 3.58 -8.33
C GLY A 64 10.48 3.25 -6.83
N THR A 65 11.61 3.43 -6.15
CA THR A 65 11.69 3.28 -4.69
C THR A 65 10.88 4.35 -3.97
N LEU A 66 10.95 5.61 -4.41
CA LEU A 66 10.16 6.70 -3.84
C LEU A 66 8.66 6.45 -4.02
N TYR A 67 8.24 6.02 -5.21
CA TYR A 67 6.86 5.67 -5.52
C TYR A 67 6.35 4.52 -4.63
N ALA A 68 7.07 3.39 -4.60
CA ALA A 68 6.68 2.24 -3.77
C ALA A 68 6.62 2.64 -2.28
N THR A 69 7.60 3.40 -1.80
CA THR A 69 7.63 3.85 -0.40
C THR A 69 6.44 4.78 -0.08
N ALA A 70 6.12 5.74 -0.97
CA ALA A 70 4.95 6.61 -0.82
C ALA A 70 3.66 5.79 -0.79
N TYR A 71 3.51 4.86 -1.73
CA TYR A 71 2.35 4.01 -1.87
C TYR A 71 2.12 3.17 -0.61
N GLN A 72 3.17 2.48 -0.14
CA GLN A 72 3.10 1.70 1.09
C GLN A 72 2.84 2.56 2.33
N GLY A 73 3.40 3.77 2.39
CA GLY A 73 3.16 4.68 3.51
C GLY A 73 1.73 5.19 3.60
N ILE A 74 1.11 5.50 2.47
CA ILE A 74 -0.30 5.90 2.41
C ILE A 74 -1.18 4.69 2.70
N GLY A 75 -0.93 3.54 2.06
CA GLY A 75 -1.68 2.31 2.27
C GLY A 75 -1.66 1.83 3.72
N ALA A 76 -0.51 1.90 4.39
CA ALA A 76 -0.33 1.55 5.80
C ALA A 76 -1.22 2.32 6.78
N LEU A 77 -1.69 3.51 6.41
CA LEU A 77 -2.58 4.32 7.27
C LEU A 77 -3.92 3.63 7.52
N ILE A 78 -4.37 2.76 6.61
CA ILE A 78 -5.59 1.97 6.79
C ILE A 78 -5.50 1.04 8.01
N GLY A 79 -4.31 0.48 8.29
CA GLY A 79 -4.06 -0.35 9.47
C GLY A 79 -4.14 0.42 10.79
N PHE A 80 -4.19 1.75 10.74
CA PHE A 80 -4.46 2.62 11.88
C PHE A 80 -5.89 3.19 11.87
N GLY A 81 -6.78 2.67 11.03
CA GLY A 81 -8.18 3.09 10.95
C GLY A 81 -8.40 4.41 10.20
N VAL A 82 -7.47 4.85 9.36
CA VAL A 82 -7.76 5.95 8.43
C VAL A 82 -8.73 5.42 7.35
N PRO A 83 -9.91 6.04 7.16
CA PRO A 83 -10.91 5.54 6.21
C PRO A 83 -10.38 5.43 4.79
N TRP A 84 -10.77 4.37 4.08
CA TRP A 84 -10.36 4.14 2.69
C TRP A 84 -10.73 5.31 1.77
N ASP A 85 -11.90 5.90 1.94
CA ASP A 85 -12.35 7.07 1.16
C ASP A 85 -11.40 8.27 1.24
N ASN A 86 -10.67 8.40 2.36
CA ASN A 86 -9.66 9.44 2.51
C ASN A 86 -8.34 9.06 1.83
N LEU A 87 -8.02 7.76 1.74
CA LEU A 87 -6.77 7.23 1.19
C LEU A 87 -6.81 7.07 -0.33
N TYR A 88 -7.95 6.61 -0.85
CA TYR A 88 -8.18 6.28 -2.25
C TYR A 88 -7.77 7.40 -3.21
N PRO A 89 -8.19 8.68 -3.02
CA PRO A 89 -7.88 9.74 -3.98
C PRO A 89 -6.40 10.05 -4.12
N MET A 90 -5.56 9.71 -3.12
CA MET A 90 -4.10 9.88 -3.20
C MET A 90 -3.43 8.68 -3.85
N LEU A 91 -3.88 7.47 -3.52
CA LEU A 91 -3.36 6.24 -4.10
C LEU A 91 -3.72 6.11 -5.58
N ALA A 92 -4.90 6.59 -5.98
CA ALA A 92 -5.32 6.67 -7.38
C ALA A 92 -4.40 7.58 -8.18
N ASP A 93 -4.26 8.85 -7.77
CA ASP A 93 -3.36 9.82 -8.41
C ASP A 93 -1.91 9.30 -8.49
N LEU A 94 -1.41 8.74 -7.37
CA LEU A 94 -0.06 8.19 -7.28
C LEU A 94 0.15 7.03 -8.26
N SER A 95 -0.82 6.10 -8.33
CA SER A 95 -0.74 4.94 -9.22
C SER A 95 -0.86 5.33 -10.70
N GLU A 96 -1.73 6.30 -11.02
CA GLU A 96 -1.90 6.82 -12.38
C GLU A 96 -0.64 7.56 -12.84
N ALA A 97 -0.05 8.41 -11.99
CA ALA A 97 1.20 9.12 -12.27
C ALA A 97 2.34 8.14 -12.61
N TRP A 98 2.46 7.06 -11.83
CA TRP A 98 3.46 6.03 -12.07
C TRP A 98 3.21 5.27 -13.38
N GLY A 99 1.94 4.96 -13.69
CA GLY A 99 1.55 4.37 -14.97
C GLY A 99 1.99 5.24 -16.15
N ILE A 100 1.71 6.55 -16.10
CA ILE A 100 2.13 7.51 -17.14
C ILE A 100 3.64 7.53 -17.29
N GLU A 101 4.41 7.54 -16.19
CA GLU A 101 5.87 7.47 -16.24
C GLU A 101 6.37 6.20 -16.93
N GLN A 102 5.86 5.04 -16.53
CA GLN A 102 6.28 3.75 -17.09
C GLN A 102 5.96 3.68 -18.59
N VAL A 103 4.74 4.02 -18.99
CA VAL A 103 4.31 4.05 -20.40
C VAL A 103 5.13 5.06 -21.20
N SER A 104 5.43 6.23 -20.62
CA SER A 104 6.23 7.26 -21.30
C SER A 104 7.69 6.82 -21.48
N SER A 105 8.23 6.05 -20.54
CA SER A 105 9.62 5.59 -20.56
C SER A 105 9.89 4.39 -21.48
N CYS A 106 8.85 3.69 -21.95
CA CYS A 106 8.93 2.45 -22.72
C CYS A 106 8.13 2.58 -24.03
N PRO A 107 8.79 2.74 -25.20
CA PRO A 107 8.12 2.90 -26.49
C PRO A 107 7.18 1.74 -26.86
N GLU A 108 7.57 0.51 -26.53
CA GLU A 108 6.77 -0.70 -26.75
C GLU A 108 5.52 -0.72 -25.86
N CYS A 109 5.67 -0.29 -24.61
CA CYS A 109 4.57 -0.18 -23.65
C CYS A 109 3.58 0.92 -24.07
N ARG A 110 4.06 1.97 -24.72
CA ARG A 110 3.21 3.03 -25.31
C ARG A 110 2.39 2.50 -26.48
N ALA A 111 3.03 1.79 -27.40
CA ALA A 111 2.34 1.18 -28.53
C ALA A 111 1.29 0.14 -28.07
N GLU A 112 1.62 -0.64 -27.03
CA GLU A 112 0.70 -1.61 -26.44
C GLU A 112 -0.43 -0.93 -25.66
N TYR A 113 -0.15 0.12 -24.88
CA TYR A 113 -1.20 0.90 -24.21
C TYR A 113 -2.16 1.52 -25.22
N GLU A 114 -1.67 2.09 -26.31
CA GLU A 114 -2.50 2.64 -27.40
C GLU A 114 -3.36 1.55 -28.07
N ARG A 115 -2.84 0.31 -28.16
CA ARG A 115 -3.56 -0.86 -28.69
C ARG A 115 -4.63 -1.37 -27.71
N VAL A 116 -4.29 -1.51 -26.43
CA VAL A 116 -5.17 -2.04 -25.37
C VAL A 116 -6.22 -1.02 -24.93
N ALA A 117 -5.92 0.28 -24.94
CA ALA A 117 -6.92 1.32 -24.69
C ALA A 117 -8.04 1.34 -25.74
N ALA A 118 -7.83 0.71 -26.90
CA ALA A 118 -8.86 0.47 -27.92
C ALA A 118 -9.64 -0.85 -27.70
N GLU A 119 -9.13 -1.77 -26.88
CA GLU A 119 -9.71 -3.06 -26.52
C GLU A 119 -10.03 -3.03 -25.01
N ASP A 120 -11.05 -2.26 -24.65
CA ASP A 120 -11.54 -2.04 -23.28
C ASP A 120 -11.60 -3.37 -22.48
N GLY A 121 -10.75 -3.52 -21.46
CA GLY A 121 -10.63 -4.81 -20.78
C GLY A 121 -9.59 -4.93 -19.67
N GLY A 122 -9.35 -3.88 -18.87
CA GLY A 122 -8.79 -4.09 -17.53
C GLY A 122 -9.89 -4.70 -16.64
N THR A 123 -9.66 -5.91 -16.11
CA THR A 123 -10.68 -6.76 -15.46
C THR A 123 -11.12 -6.29 -14.07
N LEU A 124 -10.31 -5.51 -13.36
CA LEU A 124 -10.58 -5.07 -11.98
C LEU A 124 -10.83 -3.55 -11.85
N PRO A 125 -11.82 -3.12 -11.07
CA PRO A 125 -11.98 -1.72 -10.69
C PRO A 125 -10.72 -1.17 -10.00
N SER A 126 -10.34 0.08 -10.32
CA SER A 126 -9.13 0.72 -9.80
C SER A 126 -9.00 0.65 -8.27
N GLY A 127 -10.06 0.95 -7.53
CA GLY A 127 -10.05 0.86 -6.06
C GLY A 127 -9.74 -0.55 -5.54
N HIS A 128 -10.29 -1.57 -6.20
CA HIS A 128 -10.06 -2.98 -5.88
C HIS A 128 -8.59 -3.37 -6.11
N TYR A 129 -8.03 -2.98 -7.26
CA TYR A 129 -6.62 -3.23 -7.57
C TYR A 129 -5.68 -2.59 -6.54
N LEU A 130 -5.97 -1.35 -6.11
CA LEU A 130 -5.16 -0.65 -5.13
C LEU A 130 -5.19 -1.35 -3.75
N LEU A 131 -6.38 -1.72 -3.28
CA LEU A 131 -6.52 -2.46 -2.03
C LEU A 131 -5.86 -3.85 -2.08
N TYR A 132 -6.02 -4.56 -3.20
CA TYR A 132 -5.36 -5.85 -3.42
C TYR A 132 -3.84 -5.72 -3.31
N ARG A 133 -3.25 -4.70 -3.95
CA ARG A 133 -1.82 -4.42 -3.82
C ARG A 133 -1.38 -4.13 -2.39
N VAL A 134 -2.15 -3.36 -1.63
CA VAL A 134 -1.88 -3.09 -0.20
C VAL A 134 -1.93 -4.38 0.60
N ALA A 135 -2.99 -5.18 0.45
CA ALA A 135 -3.15 -6.46 1.13
C ALA A 135 -1.98 -7.42 0.80
N ARG A 136 -1.71 -7.61 -0.50
CA ARG A 136 -0.69 -8.53 -1.01
C ARG A 136 0.70 -8.20 -0.50
N THR A 137 1.12 -6.94 -0.57
CA THR A 137 2.44 -6.51 -0.08
C THR A 137 2.60 -6.75 1.43
N ASN A 138 1.57 -6.45 2.23
CA ASN A 138 1.65 -6.63 3.68
C ASN A 138 1.57 -8.12 4.09
N LEU A 139 0.80 -8.94 3.38
CA LEU A 139 0.77 -10.41 3.57
C LEU A 139 2.11 -11.05 3.21
N HIS A 140 2.69 -10.67 2.07
CA HIS A 140 4.01 -11.15 1.66
C HIS A 140 5.08 -10.77 2.70
N ALA A 141 5.04 -9.52 3.19
CA ALA A 141 5.93 -9.05 4.25
C ALA A 141 5.75 -9.80 5.58
N LEU A 142 4.51 -10.16 5.95
CA LEU A 142 4.23 -11.01 7.10
C LEU A 142 4.84 -12.40 6.93
N ALA A 143 4.57 -13.03 5.79
CA ALA A 143 5.03 -14.38 5.47
C ALA A 143 6.55 -14.48 5.49
N ALA A 144 7.24 -13.49 4.92
CA ALA A 144 8.71 -13.40 4.92
C ALA A 144 9.33 -13.27 6.33
N ARG A 145 8.55 -12.92 7.35
CA ARG A 145 9.02 -12.75 8.74
C ARG A 145 8.72 -13.93 9.64
N VAL A 146 8.01 -14.93 9.14
CA VAL A 146 7.76 -16.15 9.89
C VAL A 146 8.95 -17.11 9.72
N PRO A 147 9.54 -17.63 10.82
CA PRO A 147 10.57 -18.65 10.71
C PRO A 147 10.04 -19.90 9.99
N ALA A 148 10.87 -20.55 9.19
CA ALA A 148 10.49 -21.77 8.46
C ALA A 148 10.04 -22.94 9.37
N THR A 149 10.33 -22.88 10.67
CA THR A 149 9.93 -23.88 11.68
C THR A 149 8.59 -23.56 12.35
N SER A 150 7.98 -22.42 12.05
CA SER A 150 6.68 -22.02 12.60
C SER A 150 5.54 -22.80 11.96
N LEU A 151 4.46 -23.00 12.71
CA LEU A 151 3.19 -23.53 12.19
C LEU A 151 2.27 -22.43 11.63
N VAL A 152 2.63 -21.16 11.82
CA VAL A 152 1.92 -20.01 11.26
C VAL A 152 2.17 -19.94 9.76
N ASP A 153 1.11 -19.96 8.96
CA ASP A 153 1.21 -19.94 7.51
C ASP A 153 0.50 -18.72 6.89
N TYR A 154 1.25 -17.64 6.68
CA TYR A 154 0.76 -16.49 5.91
C TYR A 154 0.98 -16.67 4.41
N TRP A 155 1.79 -17.63 3.97
CA TRP A 155 1.93 -17.95 2.55
C TRP A 155 0.62 -18.54 2.03
N LEU A 156 -0.02 -19.41 2.79
CA LEU A 156 -1.35 -19.92 2.47
C LEU A 156 -2.39 -18.80 2.30
N VAL A 157 -2.41 -17.80 3.19
CA VAL A 157 -3.32 -16.65 3.07
C VAL A 157 -3.07 -15.90 1.74
N LEU A 158 -1.80 -15.68 1.41
CA LEU A 158 -1.39 -15.02 0.18
C LEU A 158 -1.76 -15.85 -1.07
N GLU A 159 -1.57 -17.16 -1.04
CA GLU A 159 -1.93 -18.07 -2.14
C GLU A 159 -3.43 -18.09 -2.39
N ILE A 160 -4.24 -18.14 -1.32
CA ILE A 160 -5.71 -18.08 -1.46
C ILE A 160 -6.12 -16.73 -2.04
N LEU A 161 -5.53 -15.62 -1.60
CA LEU A 161 -5.79 -14.30 -2.16
C LEU A 161 -5.40 -14.21 -3.64
N ASP A 162 -4.19 -14.63 -4.00
CA ASP A 162 -3.71 -14.62 -5.39
C ASP A 162 -4.54 -15.55 -6.30
N SER A 163 -5.16 -16.61 -5.74
CA SER A 163 -6.05 -17.50 -6.49
C SER A 163 -7.34 -16.84 -6.98
N LEU A 164 -7.72 -15.69 -6.42
CA LEU A 164 -8.90 -14.93 -6.86
C LEU A 164 -8.64 -14.11 -8.13
N TYR A 165 -7.37 -13.93 -8.50
CA TYR A 165 -6.97 -13.02 -9.57
C TYR A 165 -6.22 -13.74 -10.69
N ASP A 166 -6.45 -13.28 -11.91
CA ASP A 166 -5.70 -13.72 -13.07
C ASP A 166 -4.20 -13.42 -12.85
N PRO A 167 -3.27 -14.35 -13.14
CA PRO A 167 -1.84 -14.09 -13.03
C PRO A 167 -1.35 -12.79 -13.66
N ALA A 168 -2.01 -12.30 -14.72
CA ALA A 168 -1.67 -11.03 -15.35
C ALA A 168 -1.99 -9.80 -14.47
N ASP A 169 -3.00 -9.91 -13.59
CA ASP A 169 -3.43 -8.85 -12.67
C ASP A 169 -2.67 -8.87 -11.32
N ARG A 170 -1.83 -9.89 -11.10
CA ARG A 170 -1.11 -10.07 -9.84
C ARG A 170 0.06 -9.09 -9.73
N VAL A 171 -0.09 -8.13 -8.82
CA VAL A 171 0.93 -7.12 -8.56
C VAL A 171 2.14 -7.75 -7.86
N ALA A 172 3.36 -7.47 -8.28
CA ALA A 172 4.55 -7.86 -7.52
C ALA A 172 4.52 -7.26 -6.09
N ALA A 173 4.85 -8.06 -5.08
CA ALA A 173 4.89 -7.58 -3.70
C ALA A 173 6.08 -6.62 -3.54
N GLU A 174 5.82 -5.48 -2.91
CA GLU A 174 6.85 -4.46 -2.68
C GLU A 174 7.55 -4.65 -1.33
N SER A 175 8.68 -3.95 -1.15
CA SER A 175 9.31 -3.88 0.16
C SER A 175 8.42 -3.07 1.11
N PRO A 176 7.99 -3.65 2.25
CA PRO A 176 7.18 -2.92 3.22
C PRO A 176 8.03 -1.81 3.86
N ILE A 177 7.43 -0.64 4.07
CA ILE A 177 8.08 0.41 4.87
C ILE A 177 7.85 0.22 6.38
N ILE A 178 6.96 -0.70 6.74
CA ILE A 178 6.58 -1.02 8.11
C ILE A 178 7.51 -2.09 8.69
N GLY A 179 8.16 -1.76 9.80
CA GLY A 179 8.97 -2.70 10.59
C GLY A 179 8.18 -3.56 11.59
N SER A 180 6.90 -3.26 11.86
CA SER A 180 6.10 -3.97 12.88
C SER A 180 5.23 -5.06 12.27
N LYS A 181 5.40 -6.31 12.71
CA LYS A 181 4.58 -7.45 12.27
C LYS A 181 3.08 -7.22 12.55
N ARG A 182 2.76 -6.63 13.70
CA ARG A 182 1.37 -6.26 14.05
C ARG A 182 0.74 -5.29 13.07
N LEU A 183 1.53 -4.30 12.63
CA LEU A 183 1.01 -3.29 11.72
C LEU A 183 0.89 -3.84 10.29
N LEU A 184 1.78 -4.75 9.88
CA LEU A 184 1.59 -5.50 8.62
C LEU A 184 0.28 -6.30 8.65
N TYR A 185 0.00 -7.00 9.76
CA TYR A 185 -1.27 -7.70 9.97
C TYR A 185 -2.47 -6.76 9.96
N ALA A 186 -2.44 -5.69 10.74
CA ALA A 186 -3.56 -4.73 10.81
C ALA A 186 -3.84 -4.10 9.44
N THR A 187 -2.80 -3.77 8.68
CA THR A 187 -2.91 -3.20 7.32
C THR A 187 -3.49 -4.22 6.35
N ALA A 188 -2.95 -5.45 6.32
CA ALA A 188 -3.46 -6.51 5.45
C ALA A 188 -4.92 -6.85 5.76
N ARG A 189 -5.26 -7.01 7.05
CA ARG A 189 -6.62 -7.30 7.50
C ARG A 189 -7.59 -6.19 7.12
N ALA A 190 -7.25 -4.93 7.39
CA ALA A 190 -8.11 -3.80 7.04
C ALA A 190 -8.30 -3.68 5.51
N ALA A 191 -7.24 -3.90 4.72
CA ALA A 191 -7.36 -3.92 3.26
C ALA A 191 -8.26 -5.06 2.76
N LEU A 192 -8.18 -6.26 3.36
CA LEU A 192 -9.09 -7.37 3.05
C LEU A 192 -10.54 -7.07 3.44
N GLU A 193 -10.77 -6.37 4.55
CA GLU A 193 -12.11 -5.92 4.96
C GLU A 193 -12.71 -4.94 3.95
N GLU A 194 -11.93 -3.96 3.49
CA GLU A 194 -12.38 -3.04 2.43
C GLU A 194 -12.58 -3.75 1.09
N LEU A 195 -11.71 -4.70 0.72
CA LEU A 195 -11.90 -5.52 -0.48
C LEU A 195 -13.21 -6.31 -0.43
N ALA A 196 -13.52 -6.90 0.73
CA ALA A 196 -14.77 -7.61 0.93
C ALA A 196 -15.98 -6.66 0.82
N ALA A 197 -15.85 -5.43 1.32
CA ALA A 197 -16.89 -4.40 1.20
C ALA A 197 -17.11 -3.92 -0.25
N PHE A 198 -16.07 -3.95 -1.09
CA PHE A 198 -16.18 -3.72 -2.54
C PHE A 198 -17.05 -4.77 -3.24
N GLY A 199 -17.22 -5.96 -2.65
CA GLY A 199 -18.26 -6.92 -3.03
C GLY A 199 -18.03 -7.71 -4.32
N LEU A 200 -16.79 -7.80 -4.79
CA LEU A 200 -16.48 -8.57 -6.01
C LEU A 200 -16.39 -10.09 -5.77
N ASP A 201 -15.99 -10.52 -4.56
CA ASP A 201 -15.86 -11.95 -4.22
C ASP A 201 -16.13 -12.20 -2.72
N GLU A 202 -17.07 -13.09 -2.43
CA GLU A 202 -17.46 -13.46 -1.06
C GLU A 202 -16.36 -14.21 -0.29
N ARG A 203 -15.42 -14.85 -1.00
CA ARG A 203 -14.27 -15.56 -0.42
C ARG A 203 -13.27 -14.63 0.26
N LEU A 204 -13.36 -13.31 0.03
CA LEU A 204 -12.50 -12.32 0.72
C LEU A 204 -12.74 -12.30 2.24
N LEU A 205 -13.96 -12.57 2.69
CA LEU A 205 -14.25 -12.73 4.13
C LEU A 205 -13.61 -14.01 4.69
N GLU A 206 -13.61 -15.09 3.93
CA GLU A 206 -12.95 -16.35 4.32
C GLU A 206 -11.43 -16.16 4.41
N ILE A 207 -10.81 -15.46 3.45
CA ILE A 207 -9.38 -15.15 3.47
C ILE A 207 -9.02 -14.34 4.72
N ARG A 208 -9.84 -13.34 5.09
CA ARG A 208 -9.68 -12.60 6.34
C ARG A 208 -9.75 -13.52 7.55
N ASP A 209 -10.69 -14.47 7.58
CA ASP A 209 -10.84 -15.39 8.71
C ASP A 209 -9.65 -16.35 8.84
N VAL A 210 -9.07 -16.79 7.72
CA VAL A 210 -7.81 -17.56 7.70
C VAL A 210 -6.66 -16.70 8.22
N LEU A 211 -6.56 -15.43 7.79
CA LEU A 211 -5.56 -14.49 8.31
C LEU A 211 -5.67 -14.30 9.82
N ASP A 212 -6.88 -14.06 10.33
CA ASP A 212 -7.14 -13.88 11.77
C ASP A 212 -6.79 -15.15 12.56
N SER A 213 -7.06 -16.33 12.01
CA SER A 213 -6.68 -17.62 12.60
C SER A 213 -5.17 -17.81 12.66
N SER A 214 -4.46 -17.55 11.56
CA SER A 214 -2.99 -17.60 11.51
C SER A 214 -2.37 -16.61 12.49
N TRP A 215 -2.93 -15.39 12.58
CA TRP A 215 -2.47 -14.38 13.53
C TRP A 215 -2.65 -14.83 14.98
N ARG A 216 -3.77 -15.46 15.35
CA ARG A 216 -3.97 -15.96 16.73
C ARG A 216 -2.93 -17.00 17.17
N GLN A 217 -2.32 -17.71 16.22
CA GLN A 217 -1.26 -18.67 16.47
C GLN A 217 0.13 -18.03 16.51
N ASP A 218 0.25 -16.78 16.08
CA ASP A 218 1.49 -16.02 16.05
C ASP A 218 1.88 -15.54 17.45
N PRO A 219 3.11 -15.78 17.94
CA PRO A 219 3.55 -15.28 19.24
C PRO A 219 3.43 -13.76 19.39
N ASP A 220 3.51 -13.01 18.28
CA ASP A 220 3.39 -11.56 18.28
C ASP A 220 1.94 -11.07 18.49
N HIS A 221 0.94 -11.96 18.45
CA HIS A 221 -0.47 -11.66 18.70
C HIS A 221 -0.74 -11.21 20.15
N SER A 222 -0.08 -11.86 21.10
CA SER A 222 -0.35 -11.69 22.53
C SER A 222 0.37 -10.53 23.21
N GLY A 223 1.23 -9.79 22.51
CA GLY A 223 1.85 -8.63 23.14
C GLY A 223 0.84 -7.51 23.30
N ILE A 224 0.45 -7.31 24.55
CA ILE A 224 -0.60 -6.39 24.98
C ILE A 224 -0.29 -4.98 24.46
N LEU A 225 -1.32 -4.30 23.93
CA LEU A 225 -1.39 -2.85 23.91
C LEU A 225 -1.50 -2.35 25.37
N MET A 226 -0.48 -2.57 26.22
CA MET A 226 -0.35 -1.86 27.50
C MET A 226 0.30 -0.51 27.21
N ASP A 227 -0.38 0.35 26.45
CA ASP A 227 -0.12 1.79 26.47
C ASP A 227 -1.28 2.40 27.26
N GLY A 228 -1.21 2.33 28.58
CA GLY A 228 -2.22 2.88 29.47
C GLY A 228 -2.18 2.37 30.90
N GLN A 229 -1.13 2.73 31.66
CA GLN A 229 -1.17 3.08 33.09
C GLN A 229 0.26 3.09 33.68
N ALA A 230 0.83 4.29 33.81
CA ALA A 230 1.59 4.79 34.96
C ALA A 230 1.98 6.26 34.70
#